data_AF-F4QCX2-F1
#
_entry.id   AF-F4QCX2-F1
#
_cell.length_a   1.000
_cell.length_b   1.000
_cell.length_c   1.000
_cell.angle_alpha   90.00
_cell.angle_beta   90.00
_cell.angle_gamma   90.00
#
_symmetry.space_group_name_H-M   'P 1'
#
loop_
_entity.id
_entity.type
_entity.pdbx_description
1 polymer ?
#
loop_
_entity_poly.entity_id
_entity_poly.type
_entity_poly.pdbx_seq_one_letter_code
_entity_poly.pdbx_strand_id
1 'polypeptide(L)'
;MGLIGFLPQFSPSYDVLSGDTSFIVSMELPGSPSELDVQVGMIDRRTLVIRGTKEDYKRPNDSYVKVPQTSVGHSPIRYGHFNQVITFDSDISTELVNASRCDGHFIVILPKRFLPIPPL
;
A
#
# COMPACT_ATOMS: atom_id res chain seq x y z
N MET A 1 -23.63 13.56 -19.70
CA MET A 1 -23.48 12.99 -18.36
C MET A 1 -22.27 12.07 -18.37
N GLY A 2 -21.20 12.43 -17.67
CA GLY A 2 -19.98 11.63 -17.64
C GLY A 2 -20.19 10.40 -16.76
N LEU A 3 -19.90 9.21 -17.30
CA LEU A 3 -19.77 8.00 -16.49
C LEU A 3 -18.62 8.24 -15.52
N ILE A 4 -18.94 8.33 -14.22
CA ILE A 4 -17.92 8.26 -13.18
C ILE A 4 -17.35 6.85 -13.28
N GLY A 5 -16.21 6.72 -13.95
CA GLY A 5 -15.53 5.44 -14.11
C GLY A 5 -15.14 4.93 -12.74
N PHE A 6 -15.85 3.90 -12.26
CA PHE A 6 -15.50 3.22 -11.02
C PHE A 6 -14.22 2.42 -11.31
N LEU A 7 -13.07 2.90 -10.83
CA LEU A 7 -11.85 2.11 -10.93
C LEU A 7 -12.02 0.86 -10.06
N PRO A 8 -11.58 -0.32 -10.53
CA PRO A 8 -11.71 -1.57 -9.79
C PRO A 8 -10.98 -1.48 -8.44
N GLN A 9 -11.49 -2.16 -7.41
CA GLN A 9 -10.78 -2.26 -6.14
C GLN A 9 -9.87 -3.49 -6.16
N PHE A 10 -8.65 -3.35 -5.64
CA PHE A 10 -7.77 -4.48 -5.39
C PHE A 10 -7.15 -4.42 -3.99
N SER A 11 -6.64 -5.57 -3.54
CA SER A 11 -5.97 -5.74 -2.25
C SER A 11 -4.52 -6.14 -2.54
N PRO A 12 -3.54 -5.23 -2.44
CA PRO A 12 -2.13 -5.58 -2.59
C PRO A 12 -1.70 -6.53 -1.47
N SER A 13 -0.81 -7.46 -1.80
CA SER A 13 -0.13 -8.31 -0.81
C SER A 13 0.73 -7.44 0.09
N TYR A 14 0.80 -7.78 1.37
CA TYR A 14 1.69 -7.12 2.31
C TYR A 14 2.12 -8.05 3.43
N ASP A 15 3.28 -7.77 3.99
CA ASP A 15 3.82 -8.40 5.19
C ASP A 15 3.95 -7.36 6.30
N VAL A 16 3.84 -7.83 7.54
CA VAL A 16 4.07 -7.03 8.75
C VAL A 16 5.13 -7.72 9.60
N LEU A 17 6.23 -7.02 9.85
CA LEU A 17 7.31 -7.47 10.71
C LEU A 17 7.26 -6.65 12.01
N SER A 18 7.37 -7.32 13.16
CA SER A 18 7.51 -6.67 14.45
C SER A 18 8.93 -6.84 14.96
N GLY A 19 9.62 -5.74 15.23
CA GLY A 19 10.87 -5.71 15.97
C GLY A 19 10.66 -5.10 17.36
N ASP A 20 11.74 -4.97 18.13
CA ASP A 20 11.67 -4.45 19.50
C ASP A 20 11.24 -2.97 19.55
N THR A 21 11.68 -2.18 18.57
CA THR A 21 11.52 -0.72 18.56
C THR A 21 10.58 -0.21 17.48
N SER A 22 10.18 -1.04 16.52
CA SER A 22 9.34 -0.63 15.39
C SER A 22 8.58 -1.80 14.78
N PHE A 23 7.54 -1.47 14.02
CA PHE A 23 6.99 -2.37 13.01
C PHE A 23 7.43 -1.92 11.62
N ILE A 24 7.52 -2.88 10.71
CA ILE A 24 7.76 -2.64 9.29
C ILE A 24 6.61 -3.26 8.52
N VAL A 25 5.92 -2.45 7.73
CA VAL A 25 4.93 -2.91 6.76
C VAL A 25 5.57 -2.85 5.38
N SER A 26 5.62 -3.98 4.68
CA SER A 26 6.10 -4.06 3.30
C SER A 26 4.95 -4.49 2.40
N MET A 27 4.61 -3.67 1.41
CA MET A 27 3.48 -3.91 0.51
C MET A 27 3.95 -4.00 -0.94
N GLU A 28 3.51 -5.02 -1.66
CA GLU A 28 3.81 -5.21 -3.07
C GLU A 28 3.00 -4.22 -3.92
N LEU A 29 3.66 -3.16 -4.38
CA LEU A 29 3.10 -2.13 -5.26
C LEU A 29 4.04 -1.89 -6.45
N PRO A 30 4.16 -2.87 -7.37
CA PRO A 30 5.00 -2.74 -8.56
C PRO A 30 4.44 -1.71 -9.53
N GLY A 31 5.34 -1.01 -10.21
CA GLY A 31 5.04 0.07 -11.15
C GLY A 31 5.86 1.32 -10.83
N SER A 32 5.82 2.30 -11.74
CA SER A 32 6.56 3.54 -11.57
C SER A 32 5.87 4.50 -10.59
N PRO A 33 6.60 5.45 -9.96
CA PRO A 33 5.99 6.47 -9.11
C PRO A 33 4.91 7.30 -9.82
N SER A 34 5.03 7.52 -11.13
CA SER A 34 4.04 8.24 -11.93
C SER A 34 2.72 7.49 -12.14
N GLU A 35 2.69 6.17 -11.93
CA GLU A 35 1.51 5.32 -12.10
C GLU A 35 0.82 5.01 -10.76
N LEU A 36 1.44 5.41 -9.64
CA LEU A 36 1.08 4.98 -8.30
C LEU A 36 1.04 6.16 -7.33
N ASP A 37 -0.18 6.59 -7.04
CA ASP A 37 -0.45 7.53 -5.96
C ASP A 37 -0.74 6.77 -4.67
N VAL A 38 0.05 7.00 -3.61
CA VAL A 38 -0.04 6.28 -2.34
C VAL A 38 -0.05 7.29 -1.20
N GLN A 39 -1.04 7.16 -0.33
CA GLN A 39 -1.25 7.98 0.84
C GLN A 39 -1.19 7.11 2.09
N VAL A 40 -0.42 7.56 3.07
CA VAL A 40 -0.24 6.91 4.36
C VAL A 40 -0.78 7.81 5.44
N GLY A 41 -1.59 7.25 6.35
CA GLY A 41 -2.13 7.96 7.48
C GLY A 41 -2.37 7.05 8.67
N MET A 42 -2.50 7.66 9.84
CA MET A 42 -2.86 6.98 11.08
C MET A 42 -4.27 7.45 11.47
N ILE A 43 -5.21 6.52 11.70
CA ILE A 43 -6.54 6.85 12.24
C ILE A 43 -6.42 7.20 13.72
N ASP A 44 -5.59 6.44 14.43
CA ASP A 44 -5.28 6.58 15.85
C ASP A 44 -3.81 6.15 16.08
N ARG A 45 -3.38 6.01 17.33
CA ARG A 45 -1.99 5.63 17.65
C ARG A 45 -1.62 4.17 17.34
N ARG A 46 -2.55 3.36 16.84
CA ARG A 46 -2.38 1.92 16.58
C ARG A 46 -2.89 1.48 15.22
N THR A 47 -3.63 2.31 14.49
CA THR A 47 -4.27 1.92 13.24
C THR A 47 -3.68 2.69 12.07
N LEU A 48 -2.87 1.99 11.27
CA LEU A 48 -2.34 2.47 10.00
C LEU A 48 -3.37 2.29 8.89
N VAL A 49 -3.42 3.28 8.01
CA VAL A 49 -4.18 3.25 6.77
C VAL A 49 -3.24 3.56 5.61
N ILE A 50 -3.20 2.65 4.63
CA ILE A 50 -2.51 2.84 3.36
C ILE A 50 -3.54 2.80 2.25
N ARG A 51 -3.71 3.92 1.55
CA ARG A 51 -4.65 4.06 0.43
C ARG A 51 -3.91 4.47 -0.82
N GLY A 52 -4.46 4.12 -1.98
CA GLY A 52 -3.87 4.59 -3.21
C GLY A 52 -4.60 4.15 -4.45
N THR A 53 -4.05 4.58 -5.57
CA THR A 53 -4.53 4.26 -6.91
C THR A 53 -3.34 3.80 -7.76
N LYS A 54 -3.52 2.72 -8.50
CA LYS A 54 -2.61 2.24 -9.52
C LYS A 54 -3.26 2.36 -10.89
N GLU A 55 -2.73 3.20 -11.76
CA GLU A 55 -3.24 3.36 -13.12
C GLU A 55 -2.95 2.12 -13.99
N ASP A 56 -3.88 1.78 -14.90
CA ASP A 56 -3.62 0.77 -15.95
C ASP A 56 -2.50 1.28 -16.86
N TYR A 57 -1.63 0.36 -17.28
CA TYR A 57 -0.53 0.68 -18.17
C TYR A 57 -1.07 1.27 -19.48
N LYS A 58 -0.68 2.50 -19.80
CA LYS A 58 -1.04 3.14 -21.07
C LYS A 58 -0.33 2.38 -22.19
N ARG A 59 -1.11 1.64 -22.98
CA ARG A 59 -0.59 0.86 -24.12
C ARG A 59 0.20 1.78 -25.05
N PRO A 60 1.41 1.38 -25.50
CA PRO A 60 2.24 2.20 -26.38
C PRO A 60 1.62 2.41 -27.76
N ASN A 61 0.63 1.59 -28.16
CA ASN A 61 -0.18 1.82 -29.37
C ASN A 61 -1.51 1.07 -29.29
N ASP A 62 -2.56 1.57 -29.97
CA ASP A 62 -3.90 0.95 -29.99
C ASP A 62 -3.97 -0.37 -30.79
N SER A 63 -2.87 -0.77 -31.44
CA SER A 63 -2.76 -2.03 -32.18
C SER A 63 -2.63 -3.28 -31.30
N TYR A 64 -2.38 -3.13 -29.99
CA TYR A 64 -2.27 -4.25 -29.06
C TYR A 64 -3.64 -4.60 -28.45
N VAL A 65 -4.19 -5.77 -28.82
CA VAL A 65 -5.45 -6.29 -28.28
C VAL A 65 -5.21 -6.99 -26.94
N LYS A 66 -6.07 -6.74 -25.94
CA LYS A 66 -6.03 -7.49 -24.66
C LYS A 66 -6.33 -8.96 -24.95
N VAL A 67 -5.39 -9.85 -24.63
CA VAL A 67 -5.61 -11.31 -24.76
C VAL A 67 -6.58 -11.75 -23.66
N PRO A 68 -7.63 -12.54 -23.96
CA PRO A 68 -8.54 -13.06 -22.94
C PRO A 68 -7.78 -13.85 -21.86
N GLN A 69 -8.09 -13.55 -20.59
CA GLN A 69 -7.40 -14.09 -19.41
C GLN A 69 -7.44 -15.62 -19.29
N THR A 70 -8.28 -16.30 -20.07
CA THR A 70 -8.42 -17.77 -20.08
C THR A 70 -7.33 -18.50 -20.86
N SER A 71 -6.51 -17.78 -21.66
CA SER A 71 -5.62 -18.41 -22.64
C SER A 71 -4.15 -18.52 -22.21
N VAL A 72 -3.75 -17.89 -21.10
CA VAL A 72 -2.37 -17.89 -20.62
C VAL A 72 -2.36 -17.91 -19.10
N GLY A 73 -1.64 -18.85 -18.48
CA GLY A 73 -1.55 -19.03 -17.02
C GLY A 73 -0.80 -17.91 -16.30
N HIS A 74 -1.22 -16.65 -16.47
CA HIS A 74 -0.60 -15.48 -15.88
C HIS A 74 -1.52 -14.88 -14.81
N SER A 75 -0.95 -14.60 -13.64
CA SER A 75 -1.60 -13.77 -12.63
C SER A 75 -1.78 -12.35 -13.22
N PRO A 76 -3.00 -11.84 -13.38
CA PRO A 76 -3.21 -10.54 -14.00
C PRO A 76 -2.64 -9.44 -13.09
N ILE A 77 -1.89 -8.51 -13.69
CA ILE A 77 -1.49 -7.28 -13.01
C ILE A 77 -2.77 -6.57 -12.57
N ARG A 78 -2.88 -6.29 -11.27
CA ARG A 78 -4.02 -5.59 -10.69
C ARG A 78 -3.81 -4.09 -10.79
N TYR A 79 -4.87 -3.38 -11.16
CA TYR A 79 -4.95 -1.93 -11.27
C TYR A 79 -6.19 -1.43 -10.52
N GLY A 80 -6.26 -0.13 -10.27
CA GLY A 80 -7.39 0.54 -9.63
C GLY A 80 -7.09 1.02 -8.21
N HIS A 81 -8.10 1.08 -7.34
CA HIS A 81 -7.93 1.61 -5.97
C HIS A 81 -7.65 0.52 -4.95
N PHE A 82 -6.90 0.86 -3.91
CA PHE A 82 -6.71 -0.01 -2.74
C PHE A 82 -6.82 0.79 -1.44
N ASN A 83 -7.21 0.10 -0.37
CA ASN A 83 -7.30 0.62 0.99
C ASN A 83 -6.99 -0.52 1.95
N GLN A 84 -5.84 -0.42 2.62
CA GLN A 84 -5.43 -1.36 3.66
C GLN A 84 -5.48 -0.68 5.01
N VAL A 85 -6.04 -1.39 5.99
CA VAL A 85 -6.16 -0.96 7.37
C VAL A 85 -5.48 -2.02 8.24
N ILE A 86 -4.48 -1.61 9.01
CA ILE A 86 -3.66 -2.51 9.83
C ILE A 86 -3.63 -1.97 11.25
N THR A 87 -3.99 -2.80 12.22
CA THR A 87 -3.99 -2.44 13.65
C THR A 87 -2.86 -3.17 14.37
N PHE A 88 -2.09 -2.42 15.17
CA PHE A 88 -0.95 -2.91 15.93
C PHE A 88 -1.28 -3.10 17.41
N ASP A 89 -0.54 -3.98 18.07
CA ASP A 89 -0.69 -4.31 19.49
C ASP A 89 -0.04 -3.27 20.43
N SER A 90 0.78 -2.36 19.90
CA SER A 90 1.39 -1.27 20.65
C SER A 90 1.18 0.10 20.00
N ASP A 91 1.24 1.15 20.80
CA ASP A 91 1.20 2.53 20.32
C ASP A 91 2.39 2.84 19.40
N ILE A 92 2.15 3.69 18.40
CA ILE A 92 3.12 4.16 17.42
C ILE A 92 3.40 5.65 17.67
N SER A 93 4.68 6.02 17.54
CA SER A 93 5.13 7.41 17.46
C SER A 93 4.83 7.96 16.07
N THR A 94 3.60 8.45 15.91
CA THR A 94 3.02 8.88 14.62
C THR A 94 3.84 9.94 13.90
N GLU A 95 4.55 10.79 14.66
CA GLU A 95 5.42 11.86 14.20
C GLU A 95 6.74 11.36 13.58
N LEU A 96 7.09 10.09 13.81
CA LEU A 96 8.30 9.45 13.30
C LEU A 96 8.01 8.38 12.24
N VAL A 97 6.76 8.28 11.78
CA VAL A 97 6.38 7.35 10.72
C VAL A 97 7.09 7.76 9.43
N ASN A 98 7.75 6.80 8.80
CA ASN A 98 8.45 7.01 7.54
C ASN A 98 7.96 6.02 6.49
N ALA A 99 7.78 6.50 5.26
CA ALA A 99 7.39 5.68 4.13
C ALA A 99 8.41 5.83 3.00
N SER A 100 8.76 4.73 2.37
CA SER A 100 9.72 4.69 1.28
C SER A 100 9.32 3.66 0.24
N ARG A 101 9.99 3.69 -0.91
CA ARG A 101 9.74 2.76 -2.01
C ARG A 101 11.05 2.21 -2.53
N CYS A 102 11.09 0.90 -2.74
CA CYS A 102 12.26 0.21 -3.25
C CYS A 102 11.81 -1.03 -4.01
N ASP A 103 12.27 -1.20 -5.26
CA ASP A 103 12.09 -2.42 -6.06
C ASP A 103 10.64 -2.96 -6.13
N GLY A 104 9.67 -2.05 -6.31
CA GLY A 104 8.26 -2.42 -6.40
C GLY A 104 7.59 -2.70 -5.04
N HIS A 105 8.30 -2.52 -3.93
CA HIS A 105 7.74 -2.54 -2.59
C HIS A 105 7.56 -1.12 -2.05
N PHE A 106 6.42 -0.92 -1.38
CA PHE A 106 6.14 0.25 -0.57
C PHE A 106 6.32 -0.13 0.90
N ILE A 107 7.26 0.53 1.57
CA ILE A 107 7.73 0.16 2.91
C ILE A 107 7.36 1.29 3.87
N VAL A 108 6.64 0.96 4.94
CA VAL A 108 6.29 1.88 6.03
C VAL A 108 6.96 1.40 7.31
N ILE A 109 7.77 2.27 7.92
CA ILE A 109 8.41 2.03 9.22
C ILE A 109 7.63 2.80 10.27
N LEU A 110 7.21 2.09 11.31
CA LEU A 110 6.32 2.57 12.37
C LEU A 110 7.01 2.41 13.73
N PRO A 111 7.71 3.44 14.24
CA PRO A 111 8.37 3.36 15.53
C PRO A 111 7.37 3.14 16.66
N LYS A 112 7.64 2.16 17.52
CA LYS A 112 6.86 1.91 18.73
C LYS A 112 7.04 3.08 19.70
N ARG A 113 5.95 3.52 20.31
CA ARG A 113 5.99 4.55 21.33
C ARG A 113 6.35 3.92 22.67
N PHE A 114 7.52 4.26 23.20
CA PHE A 114 7.87 3.93 24.57
C PHE A 114 7.19 4.92 25.51
N LEU A 115 6.22 4.45 26.28
CA LEU A 115 5.69 5.23 27.39
C LEU A 115 6.73 5.20 28.52
N PRO A 116 7.10 6.35 29.10
CA PRO A 116 7.92 6.34 30.31
C PRO A 116 7.17 5.55 31.39
N ILE A 117 7.86 4.61 32.04
CA ILE A 117 7.31 3.89 33.19
C ILE A 117 7.03 4.93 34.27
N PRO A 118 5.78 5.07 34.77
CA PRO A 118 5.50 5.99 35.87
C PRO A 118 6.43 5.66 37.04
N PRO A 119 7.01 6.66 37.74
CA PRO A 119 7.73 6.38 38.96
C PRO A 119 6.79 5.69 39.97
N LEU A 120 7.32 4.66 40.64
CA LEU A 120 6.64 3.88 41.68
C LEU A 120 6.17 4.77 42.85
#